data_AF-A0A7K5UT46-F1
#
_entry.id   AF-A0A7K5UT46-F1
#
_cell.length_a   1.000
_cell.length_b   1.000
_cell.length_c   1.000
_cell.angle_alpha   90.00
_cell.angle_beta   90.00
_cell.angle_gamma   90.00
#
_symmetry.space_group_name_H-M   'P 1'
#
loop_
_entity.id
_entity.type
_entity.pdbx_description
1 polymer ?
#
loop_
_entity_poly.entity_id
_entity_poly.type
_entity_poly.pdbx_seq_one_letter_code
_entity_poly.pdbx_strand_id
1 'polypeptide(L)'
;MPSSWVLVVLAVLGGARALPAPVPLAYTQALAQAVDSYNQRPEVQNAFRLLSAEPEPAPGVELSSLQGLNFTMMETECAASARTNPDDCDF
;
A
#
# COMPACT_ATOMS: atom_id res chain seq x y z
N MET A 1 -38.04 -12.17 34.74
CA MET A 1 -37.57 -12.64 33.42
C MET A 1 -37.43 -11.40 32.54
N PRO A 2 -36.22 -10.91 32.24
CA PRO A 2 -36.06 -9.70 31.44
C PRO A 2 -36.67 -9.91 30.06
N SER A 3 -37.54 -8.97 29.66
CA SER A 3 -38.25 -9.01 28.38
C SER A 3 -37.27 -9.12 27.22
N SER A 4 -37.58 -9.97 26.24
CA SER A 4 -36.75 -10.27 25.06
C SER A 4 -36.29 -9.00 24.32
N TRP A 5 -37.07 -7.92 24.42
CA TRP A 5 -36.72 -6.60 23.88
C TRP A 5 -35.49 -5.95 24.53
N VAL A 6 -35.30 -6.14 25.84
CA VAL A 6 -34.15 -5.58 26.58
C VAL A 6 -32.84 -6.24 26.13
N LEU A 7 -32.89 -7.52 25.75
CA LEU A 7 -31.72 -8.26 25.25
C LEU A 7 -31.28 -7.81 23.85
N VAL A 8 -32.24 -7.47 22.98
CA VAL A 8 -31.94 -6.99 21.61
C VAL A 8 -31.28 -5.62 21.66
N VAL A 9 -31.74 -4.71 22.53
CA VAL A 9 -31.16 -3.37 22.66
C VAL A 9 -29.73 -3.44 23.23
N LEU A 10 -29.47 -4.33 24.20
CA LEU A 10 -28.13 -4.55 24.76
C LEU A 10 -27.14 -5.15 23.74
N ALA A 11 -27.60 -6.03 22.84
CA ALA A 11 -26.76 -6.62 21.80
C ALA A 11 -26.30 -5.61 20.74
N VAL A 12 -27.11 -4.59 20.44
CA VAL A 12 -26.79 -3.57 19.42
C VAL A 12 -25.82 -2.51 19.95
N LEU A 13 -25.81 -2.22 21.26
CA LEU A 13 -24.99 -1.17 21.87
C LEU A 13 -23.58 -1.64 22.30
N GLY A 14 -23.33 -2.96 22.39
CA GLY A 14 -22.06 -3.51 22.91
C GLY A 14 -20.90 -3.61 21.91
N GLY A 15 -21.06 -3.13 20.67
CA GLY A 15 -20.20 -3.50 19.55
C GLY A 15 -19.32 -2.39 18.97
N ALA A 16 -19.09 -1.28 19.66
CA ALA A 16 -18.11 -0.29 19.18
C ALA A 16 -16.69 -0.80 19.49
N ARG A 17 -16.20 -1.79 18.72
CA ARG A 17 -14.77 -2.09 18.71
C ARG A 17 -14.07 -0.85 18.15
N ALA A 18 -13.21 -0.24 18.96
CA ALA A 18 -12.28 0.76 18.47
C ALA A 18 -11.49 0.14 17.32
N LEU A 19 -11.70 0.65 16.11
CA LEU A 19 -10.89 0.26 14.96
C LEU A 19 -9.45 0.65 15.30
N PRO A 20 -8.45 -0.22 15.07
CA PRO A 20 -7.06 0.17 15.24
C PRO A 20 -6.79 1.39 14.36
N ALA A 21 -6.05 2.36 14.91
CA ALA A 21 -5.63 3.51 14.14
C ALA A 21 -4.86 3.02 12.89
N PRO A 22 -5.03 3.67 11.72
CA PRO A 22 -4.27 3.33 10.53
C PRO A 22 -2.77 3.37 10.84
N VAL A 23 -2.06 2.30 10.52
CA VAL A 23 -0.60 2.25 10.64
C VAL A 23 -0.02 3.22 9.61
N PRO A 24 0.92 4.11 9.98
CA PRO A 24 1.56 5.02 9.03
C PRO A 24 2.19 4.25 7.86
N LEU A 25 2.04 4.78 6.64
CA LEU A 25 2.66 4.19 5.45
C LEU A 25 4.18 4.23 5.59
N ALA A 26 4.85 3.09 5.46
CA ALA A 26 6.32 3.03 5.46
C ALA A 26 6.91 3.52 4.13
N TYR A 27 8.14 4.06 4.15
CA TYR A 27 8.81 4.58 2.95
C TYR A 27 8.97 3.52 1.85
N THR A 28 9.42 2.32 2.24
CA THR A 28 9.54 1.17 1.32
C THR A 28 8.21 0.78 0.70
N GLN A 29 7.12 0.87 1.47
CA GLN A 29 5.77 0.60 0.98
C GLN A 29 5.30 1.68 0.00
N ALA A 30 5.63 2.96 0.25
CA ALA A 30 5.31 4.05 -0.68
C ALA A 30 6.05 3.89 -2.02
N LEU A 31 7.32 3.50 -1.99
CA LEU A 31 8.11 3.20 -3.19
C LEU A 31 7.52 2.01 -3.97
N ALA A 32 7.17 0.92 -3.27
CA ALA A 32 6.53 -0.24 -3.89
C ALA A 32 5.20 0.14 -4.57
N GLN A 33 4.35 0.92 -3.88
CA GLN A 33 3.08 1.40 -4.45
C GLN A 33 3.30 2.29 -5.68
N ALA A 34 4.35 3.11 -5.71
CA ALA A 34 4.67 3.95 -6.85
C ALA A 34 5.10 3.11 -8.07
N VAL A 35 5.95 2.10 -7.87
CA VAL A 35 6.39 1.15 -8.90
C VAL A 35 5.19 0.33 -9.41
N ASP A 36 4.37 -0.21 -8.52
CA ASP A 36 3.17 -0.96 -8.87
C ASP A 36 2.19 -0.12 -9.70
N SER A 37 1.97 1.14 -9.29
CA SER A 37 1.09 2.07 -10.01
C SER A 37 1.62 2.41 -11.40
N TYR A 38 2.94 2.46 -11.58
CA TYR A 38 3.54 2.64 -12.90
C TYR A 38 3.31 1.41 -13.78
N ASN A 39 3.53 0.21 -13.24
CA ASN A 39 3.35 -1.06 -13.96
C ASN A 39 1.90 -1.37 -14.35
N GLN A 40 0.92 -0.73 -13.72
CA GLN A 40 -0.50 -0.89 -14.07
C GLN A 40 -0.93 -0.06 -15.28
N ARG A 41 -0.07 0.83 -15.80
CA ARG A 41 -0.40 1.67 -16.95
C ARG A 41 -0.52 0.83 -18.22
N PRO A 42 -1.53 1.07 -19.07
CA PRO A 42 -1.77 0.25 -20.25
C PRO A 42 -0.66 0.39 -21.32
N GLU A 43 0.13 1.46 -21.28
CA GLU A 43 1.25 1.67 -22.20
C GLU A 43 2.52 0.90 -21.80
N VAL A 44 2.57 0.35 -20.58
CA VAL A 44 3.74 -0.35 -20.05
C VAL A 44 3.67 -1.82 -20.48
N GLN A 45 4.62 -2.23 -21.32
CA GLN A 45 4.68 -3.60 -21.85
C GLN A 45 5.42 -4.55 -20.91
N ASN A 46 6.53 -4.08 -20.36
CA ASN A 46 7.40 -4.82 -19.46
C ASN A 46 7.32 -4.25 -18.05
N ALA A 47 7.41 -5.11 -17.04
CA ALA A 47 7.41 -4.68 -15.65
C ALA A 47 8.68 -3.88 -15.34
N PHE A 48 8.55 -2.88 -14.50
CA PHE A 48 9.64 -2.08 -13.96
C PHE A 48 9.87 -2.48 -12.51
N ARG A 49 11.14 -2.62 -12.13
CA ARG A 49 11.56 -2.84 -10.75
C ARG A 49 12.33 -1.63 -10.23
N LEU A 50 12.20 -1.36 -8.93
CA LEU A 50 12.98 -0.34 -8.26
C LEU A 50 14.49 -0.62 -8.43
N LEU A 51 15.24 0.38 -8.90
CA LEU A 51 16.69 0.27 -9.08
C LEU A 51 17.42 0.95 -7.90
N SER A 52 16.98 2.15 -7.53
CA SER A 52 17.53 2.91 -6.42
C SER A 52 16.52 3.95 -5.94
N ALA A 53 16.68 4.40 -4.70
CA ALA A 53 15.88 5.49 -4.13
C ALA A 53 16.78 6.41 -3.31
N GLU A 54 16.39 7.68 -3.20
CA GLU A 54 17.02 8.57 -2.22
C GLU A 54 16.81 8.03 -0.79
N PRO A 55 17.67 8.43 0.18
CA PRO A 55 17.49 8.06 1.58
C PRO A 55 16.09 8.41 2.09
N GLU A 56 15.61 7.64 3.07
CA GLU A 56 14.32 7.89 3.71
C GLU A 56 14.25 9.35 4.23
N PRO A 57 13.10 10.04 4.06
CA PRO A 57 12.91 11.38 4.57
C PRO A 57 13.18 11.49 6.07
N ALA A 58 13.46 12.70 6.53
CA ALA A 58 13.69 12.95 7.96
C ALA A 58 12.52 12.45 8.83
N PRO A 59 12.79 11.98 10.07
CA PRO A 59 11.75 11.57 10.99
C PRO A 59 10.68 12.66 11.19
N GLY A 60 9.40 12.28 11.14
CA GLY A 60 8.26 13.20 11.27
C GLY A 60 7.64 13.65 9.95
N VAL A 61 8.16 13.20 8.80
CA VAL A 61 7.49 13.34 7.50
C VAL A 61 6.38 12.29 7.40
N GLU A 62 5.12 12.74 7.33
CA GLU A 62 3.96 11.87 7.13
C GLU A 62 3.84 11.43 5.67
N LEU A 63 4.22 10.19 5.39
CA LEU A 63 4.11 9.57 4.06
C LEU A 63 2.66 9.27 3.63
N SER A 64 1.72 9.36 4.57
CA SER A 64 0.28 9.27 4.31
C SER A 64 -0.28 10.54 3.65
N SER A 65 0.53 11.60 3.52
CA SER A 65 0.19 12.86 2.82
C SER A 65 0.82 12.91 1.42
N LEU A 66 0.44 13.90 0.61
CA LEU A 66 1.04 14.06 -0.72
C LEU A 66 2.52 14.46 -0.58
N GLN A 67 3.41 13.55 -1.01
CA GLN A 67 4.85 13.70 -0.96
C GLN A 67 5.48 13.47 -2.33
N GLY A 68 6.51 14.24 -2.65
CA GLY A 68 7.38 13.96 -3.78
C GLY A 68 8.52 13.06 -3.34
N LEU A 69 8.65 11.88 -3.95
CA LEU A 69 9.75 10.94 -3.70
C LEU A 69 10.64 10.85 -4.94
N ASN A 70 11.95 10.79 -4.75
CA ASN A 70 12.90 10.62 -5.85
C ASN A 70 13.49 9.21 -5.83
N PHE A 71 13.24 8.47 -6.91
CA PHE A 71 13.71 7.11 -7.09
C PHE A 71 13.88 6.81 -8.57
N THR A 72 14.70 5.80 -8.87
CA THR A 72 14.90 5.27 -10.21
C THR A 72 14.34 3.86 -10.28
N MET A 73 13.78 3.54 -11.44
CA MET A 73 13.30 2.20 -11.77
C MET A 73 13.87 1.79 -13.12
N MET A 74 13.97 0.49 -13.34
CA MET A 74 14.50 -0.10 -14.55
C MET A 74 13.52 -1.13 -15.08
N GLU A 75 13.41 -1.19 -16.41
CA GLU A 75 12.65 -2.21 -17.11
C GLU A 75 13.22 -3.61 -16.79
N THR A 76 12.36 -4.61 -16.78
CA THR A 76 12.70 -6.03 -16.56
C THR A 76 12.30 -6.86 -17.78
N GLU A 77 12.75 -8.10 -17.85
CA GLU A 77 12.35 -9.03 -18.91
C GLU A 77 10.90 -9.53 -18.80
N CYS A 78 10.27 -9.34 -17.64
CA CYS A 78 8.91 -9.79 -17.41
C CYS A 78 7.89 -8.89 -18.11
N ALA A 79 6.89 -9.49 -18.76
CA ALA A 79 5.74 -8.75 -19.25
C ALA A 79 4.93 -8.17 -18.07
N ALA A 80 4.56 -6.89 -18.13
CA ALA A 80 3.72 -6.23 -17.12
C ALA A 80 2.35 -6.92 -16.99
N SER A 81 1.83 -7.50 -18.08
CA SER A 81 0.59 -8.26 -18.09
C SER A 81 0.65 -9.58 -17.33
N ALA A 82 1.84 -10.13 -17.06
CA ALA A 82 2.00 -11.42 -16.39
C ALA A 82 1.58 -11.38 -14.90
N ARG A 83 1.48 -10.19 -14.30
CA ARG A 83 1.18 -9.98 -12.87
C ARG A 83 2.14 -10.73 -11.93
N THR A 84 3.36 -10.99 -12.39
CA THR A 84 4.46 -11.51 -11.58
C THR A 84 4.98 -10.39 -10.69
N ASN A 85 5.53 -10.75 -9.52
CA ASN A 85 6.26 -9.80 -8.70
C ASN A 85 7.50 -9.30 -9.48
N PRO A 86 7.66 -7.99 -9.72
CA PRO A 86 8.82 -7.45 -10.44
C PRO A 86 10.16 -7.80 -9.79
N ASP A 87 10.19 -8.06 -8.49
CA ASP A 87 11.41 -8.46 -7.76
C ASP A 87 11.96 -9.83 -8.19
N ASP A 88 11.11 -10.70 -8.73
CA ASP A 88 11.47 -12.03 -9.22
C ASP A 88 11.95 -12.02 -10.70
N CYS A 89 12.00 -10.85 -11.32
CA CYS A 89 12.35 -10.65 -12.72
C CYS A 89 13.79 -10.14 -12.85
N ASP A 90 14.52 -10.67 -13.83
CA ASP A 90 15.80 -10.10 -14.23
C ASP A 90 15.60 -8.76 -14.95
N PHE A 91 16.61 -7.90 -14.85
CA PHE A 91 16.62 -6.62 -15.57
C PHE A 91 16.88 -6.82 -17.06
#